data_AF-A0A370P072-F1
#
_entry.id   AF-A0A370P072-F1
#
_cell.length_a   1.000
_cell.length_b   1.000
_cell.length_c   1.000
_cell.angle_alpha   90.00
_cell.angle_beta   90.00
_cell.angle_gamma   90.00
#
_symmetry.space_group_name_H-M   'P 1'
#
loop_
_entity.id
_entity.type
_entity.pdbx_description
1 polymer ?
#
loop_
_entity_poly.entity_id
_entity_poly.type
_entity_poly.pdbx_seq_one_letter_code
_entity_poly.pdbx_strand_id
1 'polypeptide(L)'
;MTRLIPLARLCLAAAGLTFLGAAQATDIDCDPSARPAGTSQAQRLICESALFSMGYQRIYADQQRLLKAGAISEADIAAFRQKRDHCDSAACLDAVFRAWRASAAQARPRP
;
A
#
# COMPACT_ATOMS: atom_id res chain seq x y z
N MET A 1 -55.21 -43.20 -2.23
CA MET A 1 -54.63 -41.98 -1.63
C MET A 1 -53.31 -41.71 -2.37
N THR A 2 -53.32 -41.12 -3.57
CA THR A 2 -53.32 -39.68 -3.88
C THR A 2 -52.00 -38.96 -3.51
N ARG A 3 -51.11 -38.85 -4.51
CA ARG A 3 -50.37 -37.64 -4.96
C ARG A 3 -49.07 -37.12 -4.26
N LEU A 4 -48.08 -36.94 -5.14
CA LEU A 4 -47.28 -35.71 -5.42
C LEU A 4 -45.98 -35.42 -4.64
N ILE A 5 -44.90 -35.42 -5.41
CA ILE A 5 -43.58 -34.80 -5.16
C ILE A 5 -43.70 -33.27 -5.27
N PRO A 6 -43.00 -32.49 -4.43
CA PRO A 6 -42.26 -31.32 -4.91
C PRO A 6 -40.82 -31.31 -4.30
N LEU A 7 -39.72 -31.37 -5.04
CA LEU A 7 -39.19 -30.34 -5.95
C LEU A 7 -39.24 -28.91 -5.35
N ALA A 8 -38.58 -28.72 -4.20
CA ALA A 8 -38.28 -27.38 -3.69
C ALA A 8 -37.13 -27.39 -2.67
N ARG A 9 -35.91 -27.65 -3.14
CA ARG A 9 -34.69 -27.21 -2.44
C ARG A 9 -33.83 -26.39 -3.40
N LEU A 10 -34.43 -25.33 -3.94
CA LEU A 10 -33.70 -24.17 -4.44
C LEU A 10 -33.30 -23.32 -3.23
N CYS A 11 -32.08 -23.51 -2.75
CA CYS A 11 -31.36 -22.48 -2.01
C CYS A 11 -29.97 -22.35 -2.64
N LEU A 12 -29.94 -21.75 -3.84
CA LEU A 12 -28.72 -21.16 -4.38
C LEU A 12 -28.37 -19.97 -3.48
N ALA A 13 -27.53 -20.22 -2.47
CA ALA A 13 -26.88 -19.14 -1.73
C ALA A 13 -25.87 -18.48 -2.67
N ALA A 14 -26.30 -17.43 -3.37
CA ALA A 14 -25.39 -16.48 -4.02
C ALA A 14 -24.69 -15.66 -2.93
N ALA A 15 -23.74 -16.28 -2.24
CA ALA A 15 -22.82 -15.60 -1.33
C ALA A 15 -21.46 -15.51 -2.01
N GLY A 16 -21.01 -14.30 -2.26
CA GLY A 16 -19.61 -14.03 -2.59
C GLY A 16 -19.41 -13.37 -3.94
N LEU A 17 -19.47 -12.03 -3.94
CA LEU A 17 -18.62 -11.16 -4.76
C LEU A 17 -18.68 -9.74 -4.17
N THR A 18 -18.31 -9.62 -2.90
CA THR A 18 -18.02 -8.33 -2.26
C THR A 18 -16.61 -8.39 -1.71
N PHE A 19 -15.60 -8.44 -2.58
CA PHE A 19 -14.27 -7.98 -2.21
C PHE A 19 -13.49 -7.69 -3.48
N LEU A 20 -12.80 -6.54 -3.46
CA LEU A 20 -11.61 -6.15 -4.23
C LEU A 20 -11.58 -4.65 -4.55
N GLY A 21 -12.29 -3.82 -3.77
CA GLY A 21 -11.76 -2.52 -3.40
C GLY A 21 -10.69 -2.73 -2.32
N ALA A 22 -9.54 -3.30 -2.67
CA ALA A 22 -8.40 -3.25 -1.76
C ALA A 22 -8.01 -1.77 -1.68
N ALA A 23 -8.54 -1.08 -0.66
CA ALA A 23 -7.87 0.05 -0.07
C ALA A 23 -6.43 -0.42 0.13
N GLN A 24 -5.52 0.05 -0.73
CA GLN A 24 -4.10 -0.17 -0.53
C GLN A 24 -3.80 0.64 0.71
N ALA A 25 -3.87 -0.01 1.88
CA ALA A 25 -3.52 0.59 3.14
C ALA A 25 -2.00 0.80 3.14
N THR A 26 -1.57 1.82 2.39
CA THR A 26 -0.25 2.39 2.55
C THR A 26 -0.19 3.01 3.93
N ASP A 27 0.98 3.03 4.57
CA ASP A 27 1.14 3.62 5.91
C ASP A 27 0.98 5.15 5.94
N ILE A 28 0.70 5.76 4.79
CA ILE A 28 0.25 7.15 4.67
C ILE A 28 -1.09 7.12 3.94
N ASP A 29 -2.12 7.68 4.55
CA ASP A 29 -3.39 7.98 3.89
C ASP A 29 -3.46 9.49 3.65
N CYS A 30 -3.59 9.89 2.38
CA CYS A 30 -3.71 11.28 1.97
C CYS A 30 -5.18 11.72 1.81
N ASP A 31 -6.14 10.92 2.28
CA ASP A 31 -7.54 11.32 2.35
C ASP A 31 -7.70 12.61 3.19
N PRO A 32 -8.14 13.72 2.58
CA PRO A 32 -8.31 14.99 3.28
C PRO A 32 -9.36 14.93 4.39
N SER A 33 -10.28 13.96 4.35
CA SER A 33 -11.28 13.72 5.39
C SER A 33 -10.73 12.94 6.60
N ALA A 34 -9.63 12.20 6.39
CA ALA A 34 -9.01 11.35 7.40
C ALA A 34 -7.90 12.06 8.21
N ARG A 35 -7.89 13.40 8.26
CA ARG A 35 -6.78 14.22 8.79
C ARG A 35 -6.26 13.69 10.13
N PRO A 36 -5.14 12.95 10.18
CA PRO A 36 -4.75 12.26 11.39
C PRO A 36 -4.15 13.27 12.38
N ALA A 37 -4.64 13.29 13.61
CA ALA A 37 -3.96 13.95 14.71
C ALA A 37 -2.61 13.23 14.92
N GLY A 38 -1.50 13.83 14.45
CA GLY A 38 -0.15 13.24 14.55
C GLY A 38 0.60 13.04 13.23
N THR A 39 0.16 13.65 12.13
CA THR A 39 0.87 13.55 10.84
C THR A 39 2.25 14.22 10.90
N SER A 40 3.31 13.50 10.53
CA SER A 40 4.67 14.05 10.43
C SER A 40 4.76 15.12 9.32
N GLN A 41 5.75 16.00 9.40
CA GLN A 41 6.00 17.00 8.34
C GLN A 41 6.24 16.32 6.98
N ALA A 42 6.97 15.20 6.99
CA ALA A 42 7.18 14.37 5.81
C ALA A 42 5.86 13.84 5.21
N GLN A 43 4.95 13.32 6.03
CA GLN A 43 3.64 12.86 5.57
C GLN A 43 2.82 13.99 4.96
N ARG A 44 2.85 15.17 5.58
CA ARG A 44 2.19 16.37 5.04
C ARG A 44 2.73 16.73 3.65
N LEU A 45 4.05 16.82 3.51
CA LEU A 45 4.70 17.11 2.21
C LEU A 45 4.40 16.04 1.15
N ILE A 46 4.26 14.78 1.56
CA ILE A 46 3.88 13.69 0.66
C ILE A 46 2.46 13.90 0.12
N CYS A 47 1.52 14.33 0.97
CA CYS A 47 0.13 14.51 0.56
C CYS A 47 -0.14 15.85 -0.15
N GLU A 48 0.65 16.89 0.11
CA GLU A 48 0.49 18.22 -0.52
C GLU A 48 0.88 18.25 -2.01
N SER A 49 1.62 17.25 -2.50
CA SER A 49 2.11 17.20 -3.88
C SER A 49 1.80 15.86 -4.53
N ALA A 50 1.15 15.90 -5.70
CA ALA A 50 0.89 14.73 -6.53
C ALA A 50 2.18 13.96 -6.89
N LEU A 51 3.30 14.69 -7.04
CA LEU A 51 4.60 14.08 -7.32
C LEU A 51 5.03 13.14 -6.19
N PHE A 52 4.91 13.61 -4.95
CA PHE A 52 5.31 12.83 -3.78
C PHE A 52 4.28 11.77 -3.41
N SER A 53 2.97 12.07 -3.48
CA SER A 53 1.94 11.08 -3.16
C SER A 53 1.99 9.88 -4.12
N MET A 54 2.03 10.13 -5.44
CA MET A 54 2.17 9.06 -6.44
C MET A 54 3.56 8.39 -6.38
N GLY A 55 4.61 9.15 -6.05
CA GLY A 55 5.94 8.62 -5.79
C GLY A 55 5.93 7.60 -4.65
N TYR A 56 5.27 7.94 -3.55
CA TYR A 56 5.13 7.11 -2.37
C TYR A 56 4.36 5.83 -2.66
N GLN A 57 3.22 5.92 -3.36
CA GLN A 57 2.43 4.76 -3.78
C GLN A 57 3.25 3.75 -4.60
N ARG A 58 4.10 4.23 -5.51
CA ARG A 58 5.02 3.37 -6.29
C ARG A 58 6.09 2.71 -5.42
N ILE A 59 6.66 3.45 -4.47
CA ILE A 59 7.64 2.90 -3.52
C ILE A 59 6.99 1.82 -2.66
N TYR A 60 5.80 2.06 -2.13
CA TYR A 60 5.07 1.07 -1.34
C TYR A 60 4.78 -0.20 -2.14
N ALA A 61 4.26 -0.07 -3.37
CA ALA A 61 4.03 -1.23 -4.23
C ALA A 61 5.32 -2.01 -4.54
N ASP A 62 6.45 -1.32 -4.65
CA ASP A 62 7.75 -1.95 -4.84
C ASP A 62 8.26 -2.66 -3.60
N GLN A 63 8.07 -2.07 -2.41
CA GLN A 63 8.33 -2.71 -1.11
C GLN A 63 7.53 -4.01 -0.98
N GLN A 64 6.22 -3.98 -1.22
CA GLN A 64 5.37 -5.17 -1.11
C GLN A 64 5.81 -6.29 -2.06
N ARG A 65 6.21 -5.93 -3.29
CA ARG A 65 6.74 -6.90 -4.26
C ARG A 65 8.06 -7.51 -3.81
N LEU A 66 9.01 -6.69 -3.37
CA LEU A 66 10.34 -7.16 -2.95
C LEU A 66 10.27 -7.98 -1.65
N LEU A 67 9.41 -7.58 -0.72
CA LEU A 67 9.16 -8.30 0.51
C LEU A 67 8.58 -9.69 0.21
N LYS A 68 7.57 -9.76 -0.67
CA LYS A 68 6.99 -11.04 -1.12
C LYS A 68 8.03 -11.93 -1.82
N ALA A 69 8.99 -11.33 -2.54
CA ALA A 69 10.07 -12.05 -3.19
C ALA A 69 11.21 -12.46 -2.22
N GLY A 70 11.15 -12.06 -0.94
CA GLY A 70 12.23 -12.28 0.02
C GLY A 70 13.51 -11.47 -0.27
N ALA A 71 13.43 -10.47 -1.14
CA ALA A 71 14.57 -9.64 -1.55
C ALA A 71 14.89 -8.52 -0.55
N ILE A 72 13.91 -8.16 0.29
CA ILE A 72 14.04 -7.23 1.41
C ILE A 72 13.31 -7.79 2.62
N SER A 73 13.57 -7.22 3.79
CA SER A 73 12.90 -7.52 5.04
C SER A 73 11.98 -6.38 5.49
N GLU A 74 11.12 -6.65 6.47
CA GLU A 74 10.34 -5.60 7.15
C GLU A 74 11.24 -4.54 7.80
N ALA A 75 12.46 -4.91 8.22
CA ALA A 75 13.43 -3.97 8.79
C ALA A 75 13.92 -2.95 7.75
N ASP A 76 14.06 -3.36 6.47
CA ASP A 76 14.43 -2.44 5.38
C ASP A 76 13.31 -1.42 5.12
N ILE A 77 12.05 -1.85 5.19
CA ILE A 77 10.87 -0.98 5.07
C ILE A 77 10.82 -0.01 6.26
N ALA A 78 11.03 -0.50 7.49
CA ALA A 78 11.08 0.33 8.68
C ALA A 78 12.21 1.38 8.62
N ALA A 79 13.40 0.99 8.17
CA ALA A 79 14.53 1.90 7.99
C ALA A 79 14.23 2.99 6.94
N PHE A 80 13.55 2.64 5.84
CA PHE A 80 13.06 3.62 4.88
C PHE A 80 12.06 4.60 5.50
N ARG A 81 11.07 4.09 6.25
CA ARG A 81 10.06 4.92 6.92
C ARG A 81 10.68 5.89 7.92
N GLN A 82 11.63 5.42 8.74
CA GLN A 82 12.37 6.27 9.67
C GLN A 82 13.10 7.41 8.95
N LYS A 83 13.81 7.11 7.85
CA LYS A 83 14.50 8.14 7.05
C LYS A 83 13.53 9.14 6.44
N ARG A 84 12.38 8.66 5.93
CA ARG A 84 11.31 9.51 5.41
C ARG A 84 10.78 10.43 6.51
N ASP A 85 10.42 9.90 7.67
CA ASP A 85 9.75 10.66 8.73
C ASP A 85 10.65 11.72 9.38
N HIS A 86 11.97 11.58 9.24
CA HIS A 86 12.94 12.60 9.63
C HIS A 86 13.02 13.77 8.62
N CYS A 87 12.48 13.64 7.41
CA CYS A 87 12.53 14.73 6.43
C CYS A 87 11.56 15.86 6.78
N ASP A 88 12.05 17.09 6.64
CA ASP A 88 11.30 18.34 6.84
C ASP A 88 11.08 19.13 5.52
N SER A 89 11.67 18.65 4.42
CA SER A 89 11.72 19.35 3.14
C SER A 89 11.51 18.40 1.96
N ALA A 90 11.00 18.96 0.85
CA ALA A 90 10.79 18.25 -0.39
C ALA A 90 12.09 17.65 -0.97
N ALA A 91 13.20 18.39 -0.88
CA ALA A 91 14.50 17.92 -1.35
C ALA A 91 15.01 16.70 -0.56
N CYS A 92 14.80 16.68 0.76
CA CYS A 92 15.11 15.51 1.60
C CYS A 92 14.29 14.29 1.18
N LEU A 93 12.96 14.46 1.05
CA LEU A 93 12.06 13.37 0.64
C LEU A 93 12.43 12.79 -0.73
N ASP A 94 12.71 13.66 -1.69
CA ASP A 94 13.12 13.27 -3.03
C ASP A 94 14.46 12.49 -3.02
N ALA A 95 15.42 12.90 -2.17
CA ALA A 95 16.66 12.13 -1.96
C ALA A 95 16.40 10.75 -1.36
N VAL A 96 15.53 10.65 -0.35
CA VAL A 96 15.12 9.36 0.25
C VAL A 96 14.45 8.46 -0.79
N PHE A 97 13.56 9.02 -1.62
CA PHE A 97 12.86 8.27 -2.67
C PHE A 97 13.80 7.79 -3.78
N ARG A 98 14.81 8.60 -4.14
CA ARG A 98 15.88 8.17 -5.06
C ARG A 98 16.72 7.06 -4.47
N ALA A 99 17.15 7.22 -3.22
CA ALA A 99 17.97 6.22 -2.53
C ALA A 99 17.26 4.86 -2.47
N TRP A 100 15.96 4.86 -2.13
CA TRP A 100 15.15 3.64 -2.17
C TRP A 100 15.13 3.00 -3.56
N ARG A 101 14.87 3.78 -4.62
CA ARG A 101 14.84 3.23 -5.99
C ARG A 101 16.16 2.60 -6.40
N ALA A 102 17.28 3.21 -5.99
CA ALA A 102 18.60 2.65 -6.25
C ALA A 102 18.83 1.34 -5.49
N SER A 103 18.46 1.25 -4.20
CA SER A 103 18.59 0.00 -3.42
C SER A 103 17.66 -1.09 -3.95
N ALA A 104 16.41 -0.75 -4.27
CA ALA A 104 15.44 -1.67 -4.83
C ALA A 104 15.86 -2.24 -6.19
N ALA A 105 16.48 -1.41 -7.05
CA ALA A 105 17.02 -1.87 -8.32
C ALA A 105 18.13 -2.92 -8.14
N GLN A 106 18.94 -2.80 -7.09
CA GLN A 106 20.00 -3.76 -6.75
C GLN A 106 19.44 -5.04 -6.12
N ALA A 107 18.35 -4.93 -5.35
CA ALA A 107 17.72 -6.07 -4.69
C ALA A 107 16.90 -6.95 -5.65
N ARG A 108 16.57 -6.47 -6.86
CA ARG A 108 15.83 -7.27 -7.84
C ARG A 108 16.71 -8.41 -8.37
N PRO A 109 16.20 -9.66 -8.38
CA PRO A 109 16.87 -10.76 -9.07
C PRO A 109 17.12 -10.38 -10.53
N ARG A 110 18.34 -10.63 -11.01
CA ARG A 110 18.65 -10.50 -12.44
C ARG A 110 17.87 -11.61 -13.18
N PRO A 111 17.22 -11.30 -14.33
CA PRO A 111 16.48 -12.28 -15.11
C PRO A 111 17.36 -13.44 -15.58
#